data_AF-A0A0N1FS53-F1
#
_entry.id   AF-A0A0N1FS53-F1
#
_cell.length_a   1.000
_cell.length_b   1.000
_cell.length_c   1.000
_cell.angle_alpha   90.00
_cell.angle_beta   90.00
_cell.angle_gamma   90.00
#
_symmetry.space_group_name_H-M   'P 1'
#
loop_
_entity.id
_entity.type
_entity.pdbx_description
1 polymer ?
#
loop_
_entity_poly.entity_id
_entity_poly.type
_entity_poly.pdbx_seq_one_letter_code
_entity_poly.pdbx_strand_id
1 'polypeptide(L)'
;MSETTTDTAAAAAEDSEREDRENAASQGSGEREVLLKVENLTKHFPIRKGVLRRQVGAVKAVDGIDFEVRKGETLGVVGESGCGKSTMGRVITRLQDPTGGSIHFEGQDITHLNTAGMRPLRRDIQMIFQDPYGSLNPRHTIGGIVSAPFRLQGVEPEGGVKKEVQRLLELVGLSPEHYNRYPHEFSGGQRQRIGIARALALKPKLVVADEPVSALDVSIQAQVVNLMDDLQQELGLTYVIIAHDLSVVRHVSDRIAVMYLGKIVELADRSSLYEAPMHPYTKALMSAVPVPDPKRRGAKSERILLKGDVPSPIAPPSGCRFHTRCWKATQICTTAEPQLVELRPGQQVACHHPENFTDQAPQDTVLLTAAKEAGELVGEAVLEESAETSAAVAAEVAATEETTEAAATEESAEAEAVAPETEAVPEAEVAPEEAPTDGQDPTAK
;
A
#
# COMPACT_ATOMS: atom_id res chain seq x y z
N MET A 1 9.76 -24.83 47.43
CA MET A 1 9.76 -23.38 47.10
C MET A 1 11.09 -22.93 46.47
N SER A 2 11.78 -23.78 45.69
CA SER A 2 13.08 -23.42 45.08
C SER A 2 13.14 -23.65 43.56
N GLU A 3 12.05 -24.06 42.92
CA GLU A 3 12.02 -24.32 41.46
C GLU A 3 11.48 -23.12 40.67
N THR A 4 10.70 -22.22 41.28
CA THR A 4 10.07 -21.08 40.59
C THR A 4 11.02 -19.89 40.40
N THR A 5 12.12 -19.83 41.17
CA THR A 5 13.05 -18.70 41.14
C THR A 5 14.07 -18.80 40.00
N THR A 6 14.38 -20.02 39.55
CA THR A 6 15.37 -20.29 38.50
C THR A 6 14.81 -20.01 37.10
N ASP A 7 13.53 -20.33 36.84
CA ASP A 7 12.87 -20.04 35.56
C ASP A 7 12.68 -18.53 35.32
N THR A 8 12.46 -17.75 36.37
CA THR A 8 12.26 -16.29 36.25
C THR A 8 13.59 -15.58 35.95
N ALA A 9 14.71 -16.11 36.45
CA ALA A 9 16.04 -15.55 36.20
C ALA A 9 16.56 -15.90 34.79
N ALA A 10 16.21 -17.07 34.26
CA ALA A 10 16.55 -17.47 32.90
C ALA A 10 15.78 -16.64 31.85
N ALA A 11 14.46 -16.45 32.04
CA ALA A 11 13.65 -15.63 31.13
C ALA A 11 14.07 -14.14 31.13
N ALA A 12 14.47 -13.60 32.29
CA ALA A 12 14.95 -12.22 32.39
C ALA A 12 16.33 -12.00 31.77
N ALA A 13 17.19 -13.02 31.76
CA ALA A 13 18.50 -12.97 31.09
C ALA A 13 18.36 -13.06 29.56
N GLU A 14 17.43 -13.90 29.06
CA GLU A 14 17.13 -13.99 27.64
C GLU A 14 16.51 -12.68 27.08
N ASP A 15 15.64 -12.01 27.84
CA ASP A 15 15.10 -10.70 27.46
C ASP A 15 16.18 -9.59 27.48
N SER A 16 17.11 -9.59 28.45
CA SER A 16 18.17 -8.55 28.49
C SER A 16 19.21 -8.75 27.38
N GLU A 17 19.58 -9.99 27.05
CA GLU A 17 20.47 -10.29 25.93
C GLU A 17 19.82 -9.97 24.57
N ARG A 18 18.48 -9.96 24.51
CA ARG A 18 17.71 -9.57 23.32
C ARG A 18 17.61 -8.05 23.17
N GLU A 19 17.39 -7.33 24.27
CA GLU A 19 17.40 -5.85 24.29
C GLU A 19 18.79 -5.26 23.99
N ASP A 20 19.87 -5.87 24.51
CA ASP A 20 21.25 -5.45 24.22
C ASP A 20 21.63 -5.69 22.74
N ARG A 21 21.07 -6.73 22.11
CA ARG A 21 21.22 -7.00 20.67
C ARG A 21 20.38 -6.05 19.80
N GLU A 22 19.18 -5.65 20.24
CA GLU A 22 18.37 -4.63 19.56
C GLU A 22 19.07 -3.27 19.52
N ASN A 23 19.78 -2.90 20.59
CA ASN A 23 20.61 -1.70 20.62
C ASN A 23 21.83 -1.77 19.69
N ALA A 24 22.43 -2.96 19.50
CA ALA A 24 23.50 -3.14 18.53
C ALA A 24 23.00 -3.09 17.07
N ALA A 25 21.78 -3.56 16.80
CA ALA A 25 21.15 -3.50 15.47
C ALA A 25 20.77 -2.07 15.06
N SER A 26 20.37 -1.21 16.00
CA SER A 26 20.03 0.20 15.69
C SER A 26 21.27 1.02 15.28
N GLN A 27 22.45 0.71 15.82
CA GLN A 27 23.70 1.41 15.50
C GLN A 27 24.39 0.91 14.21
N GLY A 28 24.00 -0.24 13.66
CA GLY A 28 24.61 -0.84 12.46
C GLY A 28 23.89 -0.56 11.13
N SER A 29 22.82 0.25 11.12
CA SER A 29 21.97 0.44 9.94
C SER A 29 22.57 1.29 8.81
N GLY A 30 23.65 2.04 9.09
CA GLY A 30 24.28 2.96 8.14
C GLY A 30 25.24 2.32 7.12
N GLU A 31 25.69 1.09 7.32
CA GLU A 31 26.76 0.46 6.52
C GLU A 31 26.29 -0.62 5.53
N ARG A 32 25.00 -0.98 5.53
CA ARG A 32 24.51 -2.04 4.63
C ARG A 32 24.31 -1.52 3.20
N GLU A 33 24.76 -2.31 2.22
CA GLU A 33 24.58 -2.02 0.79
C GLU A 33 23.09 -1.99 0.41
N VAL A 34 22.70 -1.03 -0.44
CA VAL A 34 21.34 -0.91 -0.95
C VAL A 34 21.05 -2.04 -1.95
N LEU A 35 20.06 -2.89 -1.63
CA LEU A 35 19.62 -3.96 -2.52
C LEU A 35 18.59 -3.47 -3.53
N LEU A 36 17.62 -2.69 -3.06
CA LEU A 36 16.54 -2.13 -3.86
C LEU A 36 16.49 -0.62 -3.62
N LYS A 37 16.52 0.16 -4.70
CA LYS A 37 16.31 1.61 -4.67
C LYS A 37 15.13 1.97 -5.57
N VAL A 38 14.19 2.72 -5.01
CA VAL A 38 12.95 3.14 -5.67
C VAL A 38 12.92 4.66 -5.68
N GLU A 39 12.78 5.25 -6.86
CA GLU A 39 12.79 6.71 -7.03
C GLU A 39 11.58 7.18 -7.83
N ASN A 40 10.84 8.15 -7.29
CA ASN A 40 9.65 8.77 -7.86
C ASN A 40 8.65 7.75 -8.44
N LEU A 41 8.51 6.60 -7.79
CA LEU A 41 7.77 5.47 -8.33
C LEU A 41 6.30 5.81 -8.44
N THR A 42 5.73 5.60 -9.63
CA THR A 42 4.35 5.94 -9.93
C THR A 42 3.65 4.75 -10.57
N LYS A 43 2.43 4.46 -10.11
CA LYS A 43 1.51 3.50 -10.73
C LYS A 43 0.10 4.06 -10.73
N HIS A 44 -0.33 4.53 -11.89
CA HIS A 44 -1.69 4.99 -12.14
C HIS A 44 -2.46 3.99 -12.99
N PHE A 45 -3.70 3.67 -12.59
CA PHE A 45 -4.58 2.80 -13.38
C PHE A 45 -5.59 3.65 -14.16
N PRO A 46 -5.62 3.57 -15.50
CA PRO A 46 -6.52 4.40 -16.30
C PRO A 46 -7.98 3.97 -16.09
N ILE A 47 -8.85 4.95 -15.86
CA ILE A 47 -10.31 4.74 -15.82
C ILE A 47 -10.83 5.02 -17.22
N ARG A 48 -11.47 4.01 -17.82
CA ARG A 48 -12.03 4.10 -19.18
C ARG A 48 -13.54 4.05 -19.15
N LYS A 49 -14.22 4.93 -19.89
CA LYS A 49 -15.69 5.02 -19.96
C LYS A 49 -16.17 5.06 -21.42
N GLY A 50 -17.41 4.61 -21.63
CA GLY A 50 -18.09 4.62 -22.93
C GLY A 50 -17.68 3.47 -23.85
N VAL A 51 -18.42 3.31 -24.96
CA VAL A 51 -18.23 2.23 -25.96
C VAL A 51 -16.83 2.30 -26.59
N LEU A 52 -16.29 3.51 -26.75
CA LEU A 52 -14.95 3.79 -27.30
C LEU A 52 -13.81 3.67 -26.27
N ARG A 53 -14.10 3.29 -25.01
CA ARG A 53 -13.11 3.13 -23.91
C ARG A 53 -12.15 4.33 -23.74
N ARG A 54 -12.65 5.57 -23.87
CA ARG A 54 -11.84 6.79 -23.67
C ARG A 54 -11.42 6.91 -22.21
N GLN A 55 -10.18 7.37 -21.98
CA GLN A 55 -9.67 7.59 -20.62
C GLN A 55 -10.29 8.87 -20.04
N VAL A 56 -10.94 8.75 -18.88
CA VAL A 56 -11.66 9.85 -18.20
C VAL A 56 -11.04 10.22 -16.86
N GLY A 57 -10.00 9.50 -16.43
CA GLY A 57 -9.30 9.71 -15.18
C GLY A 57 -8.30 8.59 -14.91
N ALA A 58 -7.68 8.59 -13.74
CA ALA A 58 -6.83 7.50 -13.30
C ALA A 58 -6.86 7.33 -11.78
N VAL A 59 -6.82 6.08 -11.32
CA VAL A 59 -6.63 5.74 -9.91
C VAL A 59 -5.14 5.89 -9.61
N LYS A 60 -4.77 6.84 -8.75
CA LYS A 60 -3.38 7.07 -8.34
C LYS A 60 -2.98 6.13 -7.19
N ALA A 61 -2.76 4.85 -7.51
CA ALA A 61 -2.49 3.82 -6.51
C ALA A 61 -1.11 3.95 -5.86
N VAL A 62 -0.10 4.34 -6.63
CA VAL A 62 1.22 4.78 -6.14
C VAL A 62 1.56 6.05 -6.90
N ASP A 63 2.04 7.08 -6.22
CA ASP A 63 2.19 8.40 -6.83
C ASP A 63 3.46 9.08 -6.36
N GLY A 64 4.60 8.85 -7.02
CA GLY A 64 5.88 9.48 -6.67
C GLY A 64 6.34 9.15 -5.25
N ILE A 65 6.66 7.87 -5.00
CA ILE A 65 7.26 7.44 -3.73
C ILE A 65 8.75 7.12 -3.91
N ASP A 66 9.51 7.40 -2.85
CA ASP A 66 10.96 7.18 -2.78
C ASP A 66 11.28 6.36 -1.54
N PHE A 67 12.04 5.28 -1.71
CA PHE A 67 12.59 4.51 -0.59
C PHE A 67 13.70 3.56 -1.05
N GLU A 68 14.46 3.08 -0.09
CA GLU A 68 15.51 2.09 -0.29
C GLU A 68 15.31 0.91 0.66
N VAL A 69 15.81 -0.26 0.27
CA VAL A 69 15.87 -1.46 1.12
C VAL A 69 17.29 -1.99 1.09
N ARG A 70 17.92 -2.12 2.26
CA ARG A 70 19.30 -2.59 2.38
C ARG A 70 19.36 -4.11 2.47
N LYS A 71 20.48 -4.71 2.06
CA LYS A 71 20.69 -6.17 2.15
C LYS A 71 20.54 -6.64 3.60
N GLY A 72 19.74 -7.69 3.82
CA GLY A 72 19.46 -8.27 5.14
C GLY A 72 18.51 -7.45 6.01
N GLU A 73 17.94 -6.36 5.49
CA GLU A 73 16.94 -5.54 6.18
C GLU A 73 15.52 -6.05 5.93
N THR A 74 14.64 -5.89 6.92
CA THR A 74 13.19 -5.96 6.75
C THR A 74 12.60 -4.56 6.77
N LEU A 75 12.10 -4.10 5.61
CA LEU A 75 11.30 -2.90 5.50
C LEU A 75 9.81 -3.25 5.65
N GLY A 76 9.20 -2.80 6.75
CA GLY A 76 7.77 -2.86 6.97
C GLY A 76 7.03 -1.76 6.20
N VAL A 77 5.88 -2.06 5.61
CA VAL A 77 5.05 -1.10 4.87
C VAL A 77 3.63 -1.20 5.40
N VAL A 78 3.15 -0.13 6.03
CA VAL A 78 1.88 -0.09 6.75
C VAL A 78 0.97 1.02 6.25
N GLY A 79 -0.33 0.88 6.50
CA GLY A 79 -1.34 1.87 6.14
C GLY A 79 -2.73 1.26 6.03
N GLU A 80 -3.75 2.10 5.90
CA GLU A 80 -5.15 1.71 5.75
C GLU A 80 -5.35 0.84 4.48
N SER A 81 -6.41 0.04 4.46
CA SER A 81 -6.77 -0.75 3.28
C SER A 81 -6.94 0.15 2.06
N GLY A 82 -6.48 -0.30 0.89
CA GLY A 82 -6.60 0.47 -0.36
C GLY A 82 -5.62 1.64 -0.52
N CYS A 83 -4.69 1.87 0.40
CA CYS A 83 -3.72 2.97 0.28
C CYS A 83 -2.56 2.72 -0.73
N GLY A 84 -2.52 1.57 -1.42
CA GLY A 84 -1.56 1.30 -2.49
C GLY A 84 -0.44 0.31 -2.18
N LYS A 85 -0.32 -0.21 -0.96
CA LYS A 85 0.77 -1.12 -0.52
C LYS A 85 0.95 -2.35 -1.42
N SER A 86 -0.11 -3.12 -1.66
CA SER A 86 -0.06 -4.30 -2.54
C SER A 86 0.24 -3.94 -3.99
N THR A 87 -0.17 -2.75 -4.45
CA THR A 87 0.20 -2.26 -5.79
C THR A 87 1.70 -1.96 -5.83
N MET A 88 2.22 -1.23 -4.86
CA MET A 88 3.66 -0.97 -4.72
C MET A 88 4.45 -2.28 -4.73
N GLY A 89 4.07 -3.26 -3.91
CA GLY A 89 4.73 -4.58 -3.87
C GLY A 89 4.79 -5.28 -5.23
N ARG A 90 3.68 -5.24 -6.00
CA ARG A 90 3.63 -5.81 -7.35
C ARG A 90 4.45 -5.03 -8.38
N VAL A 91 4.58 -3.71 -8.19
CA VAL A 91 5.35 -2.85 -9.09
C VAL A 91 6.85 -3.01 -8.85
N ILE A 92 7.32 -3.00 -7.60
CA ILE A 92 8.74 -3.21 -7.28
C ILE A 92 9.24 -4.60 -7.68
N THR A 93 8.35 -5.60 -7.68
CA THR A 93 8.65 -6.95 -8.18
C THR A 93 8.50 -7.10 -9.70
N ARG A 94 8.19 -6.02 -10.42
CA ARG A 94 7.89 -6.01 -11.87
C ARG A 94 6.85 -7.05 -12.27
N LEU A 95 5.88 -7.38 -11.40
CA LEU A 95 4.67 -8.11 -11.77
C LEU A 95 3.65 -7.17 -12.42
N GLN A 96 3.76 -5.88 -12.14
CA GLN A 96 3.09 -4.81 -12.86
C GLN A 96 4.11 -3.76 -13.28
N ASP A 97 3.92 -3.19 -14.47
CA ASP A 97 4.80 -2.13 -14.95
C ASP A 97 4.47 -0.80 -14.26
N PRO A 98 5.49 -0.03 -13.84
CA PRO A 98 5.29 1.34 -13.36
C PRO A 98 4.77 2.24 -14.50
N THR A 99 4.02 3.27 -14.15
CA THR A 99 3.67 4.36 -15.08
C THR A 99 4.75 5.45 -15.12
N GLY A 100 5.62 5.53 -14.11
CA GLY A 100 6.75 6.46 -14.04
C GLY A 100 7.66 6.14 -12.86
N GLY A 101 8.79 6.86 -12.79
CA GLY A 101 9.86 6.62 -11.82
C GLY A 101 10.82 5.51 -12.25
N SER A 102 11.69 5.10 -11.34
CA SER A 102 12.69 4.05 -11.55
C SER A 102 12.75 3.06 -10.40
N ILE A 103 13.15 1.84 -10.72
CA ILE A 103 13.39 0.73 -9.80
C ILE A 103 14.78 0.19 -10.11
N HIS A 104 15.70 0.30 -9.16
CA HIS A 104 17.04 -0.24 -9.26
C HIS A 104 17.20 -1.42 -8.30
N PHE A 105 17.71 -2.54 -8.81
CA PHE A 105 18.00 -3.74 -8.04
C PHE A 105 19.47 -4.11 -8.21
N GLU A 106 20.22 -4.19 -7.10
CA GLU A 106 21.69 -4.35 -7.11
C GLU A 106 22.40 -3.35 -8.03
N GLY A 107 21.93 -2.09 -8.01
CA GLY A 107 22.47 -1.01 -8.85
C GLY A 107 22.06 -1.06 -10.32
N GLN A 108 21.39 -2.12 -10.78
CA GLN A 108 20.87 -2.23 -12.15
C GLN A 108 19.46 -1.64 -12.24
N ASP A 109 19.21 -0.75 -13.21
CA ASP A 109 17.85 -0.31 -13.53
C ASP A 109 17.04 -1.47 -14.12
N ILE A 110 15.98 -1.86 -13.41
CA ILE A 110 15.07 -2.93 -13.80
C ILE A 110 13.71 -2.40 -14.25
N THR A 111 13.51 -1.10 -14.43
CA THR A 111 12.19 -0.45 -14.64
C THR A 111 11.52 -0.89 -15.93
N HIS A 112 12.30 -1.00 -17.02
CA HIS A 112 11.78 -1.25 -18.37
C HIS A 112 12.35 -2.51 -19.02
N LEU A 113 12.97 -3.39 -18.22
CA LEU A 113 13.42 -4.69 -18.73
C LEU A 113 12.26 -5.48 -19.33
N ASN A 114 12.51 -6.07 -20.50
CA ASN A 114 11.60 -6.99 -21.15
C ASN A 114 11.57 -8.35 -20.43
N THR A 115 10.73 -9.27 -20.89
CA THR A 115 10.59 -10.59 -20.27
C THR A 115 11.90 -11.38 -20.21
N ALA A 116 12.76 -11.26 -21.23
CA ALA A 116 14.05 -11.96 -21.26
C ALA A 116 15.01 -11.39 -20.21
N GLY A 117 15.10 -10.06 -20.09
CA GLY A 117 15.93 -9.38 -19.08
C GLY A 117 15.43 -9.61 -17.65
N MET A 118 14.10 -9.72 -17.46
CA MET A 118 13.52 -10.03 -16.15
C MET A 118 13.68 -11.48 -15.72
N ARG A 119 13.81 -12.43 -16.66
CA ARG A 119 13.77 -13.87 -16.36
C ARG A 119 14.81 -14.32 -15.32
N PRO A 120 16.09 -13.87 -15.37
CA PRO A 120 17.08 -14.17 -14.33
C PRO A 120 16.70 -13.57 -12.97
N LEU A 121 16.25 -12.31 -12.96
CA LEU A 121 15.85 -11.58 -11.76
C LEU A 121 14.63 -12.19 -11.05
N ARG A 122 13.82 -13.00 -11.75
CA ARG A 122 12.76 -13.82 -11.14
C ARG A 122 13.29 -14.91 -10.21
N ARG A 123 14.61 -15.14 -10.13
CA ARG A 123 15.21 -15.99 -9.10
C ARG A 123 15.52 -15.19 -7.84
N ASP A 124 16.02 -13.97 -8.03
CA ASP A 124 16.49 -13.10 -6.94
C ASP A 124 15.36 -12.33 -6.25
N ILE A 125 14.27 -12.04 -6.97
CA ILE A 125 13.11 -11.30 -6.48
C ILE A 125 11.90 -12.24 -6.46
N GLN A 126 11.38 -12.50 -5.26
CA GLN A 126 10.23 -13.38 -5.04
C GLN A 126 9.09 -12.65 -4.30
N MET A 127 7.87 -13.15 -4.46
CA MET A 127 6.70 -12.60 -3.80
C MET A 127 5.94 -13.70 -3.04
N ILE A 128 5.56 -13.39 -1.80
CA ILE A 128 4.57 -14.14 -1.03
C ILE A 128 3.26 -13.36 -1.15
N PHE A 129 2.20 -14.02 -1.64
CA PHE A 129 0.92 -13.38 -1.90
C PHE A 129 0.00 -13.44 -0.67
N GLN A 130 -0.91 -12.46 -0.58
CA GLN A 130 -1.91 -12.30 0.47
C GLN A 130 -2.81 -13.52 0.68
N ASP A 131 -3.24 -14.17 -0.40
CA ASP A 131 -4.12 -15.34 -0.31
C ASP A 131 -3.33 -16.66 -0.43
N PRO A 132 -3.12 -17.40 0.68
CA PRO A 132 -2.48 -18.71 0.63
C PRO A 132 -3.31 -19.74 -0.14
N TYR A 133 -4.64 -19.56 -0.24
CA TYR A 133 -5.51 -20.48 -0.97
C TYR A 133 -5.38 -20.28 -2.48
N GLY A 134 -5.67 -19.07 -2.96
CA GLY A 134 -5.63 -18.72 -4.38
C GLY A 134 -4.22 -18.79 -4.97
N SER A 135 -3.17 -18.68 -4.15
CA SER A 135 -1.80 -18.77 -4.64
C SER A 135 -1.30 -20.21 -4.86
N LEU A 136 -1.97 -21.24 -4.33
CA LEU A 136 -1.60 -22.65 -4.50
C LEU A 136 -2.58 -23.36 -5.43
N ASN A 137 -2.09 -23.96 -6.53
CA ASN A 137 -2.98 -24.68 -7.44
C ASN A 137 -3.46 -25.99 -6.78
N PRO A 138 -4.77 -26.16 -6.51
CA PRO A 138 -5.29 -27.30 -5.76
C PRO A 138 -5.17 -28.64 -6.49
N ARG A 139 -4.87 -28.63 -7.79
CA ARG A 139 -4.70 -29.82 -8.63
C ARG A 139 -3.28 -30.39 -8.61
N HIS A 140 -2.33 -29.71 -7.97
CA HIS A 140 -0.95 -30.17 -7.85
C HIS A 140 -0.62 -30.56 -6.42
N THR A 141 0.28 -31.53 -6.27
CA THR A 141 0.84 -31.88 -4.97
C THR A 141 1.74 -30.78 -4.44
N ILE A 142 1.98 -30.75 -3.12
CA ILE A 142 2.91 -29.82 -2.48
C ILE A 142 4.30 -29.93 -3.11
N GLY A 143 4.76 -31.16 -3.34
CA GLY A 143 6.00 -31.44 -4.06
C GLY A 143 6.04 -30.78 -5.44
N GLY A 144 4.96 -30.88 -6.20
CA GLY A 144 4.83 -30.26 -7.52
C GLY A 144 4.80 -28.73 -7.48
N ILE A 145 4.20 -28.15 -6.45
CA ILE A 145 4.09 -26.69 -6.26
C ILE A 145 5.43 -26.09 -5.85
N VAL A 146 6.08 -26.65 -4.82
CA VAL A 146 7.37 -26.15 -4.31
C VAL A 146 8.50 -26.42 -5.29
N SER A 147 8.40 -27.46 -6.13
CA SER A 147 9.37 -27.71 -7.21
C SER A 147 9.15 -26.90 -8.49
N ALA A 148 8.01 -26.21 -8.64
CA ALA A 148 7.71 -25.44 -9.84
C ALA A 148 8.77 -24.38 -10.17
N PRO A 149 9.29 -23.60 -9.20
CA PRO A 149 10.34 -22.60 -9.46
C PRO A 149 11.59 -23.21 -10.09
N PHE A 150 12.08 -24.37 -9.60
CA PHE A 150 13.24 -25.07 -10.17
C PHE A 150 13.04 -25.40 -11.64
N ARG A 151 11.89 -25.97 -12.00
CA ARG A 151 11.58 -26.35 -13.39
C ARG A 151 11.45 -25.14 -14.31
N LEU A 152 10.76 -24.09 -13.86
CA LEU A 152 10.55 -22.87 -14.66
C LEU A 152 11.86 -22.12 -14.93
N GLN A 153 12.78 -22.18 -13.97
CA GLN A 153 14.07 -21.55 -14.06
C GLN A 153 15.17 -22.46 -14.62
N GLY A 154 14.94 -23.76 -14.77
CA GLY A 154 15.98 -24.69 -15.21
C GLY A 154 17.12 -24.80 -14.20
N VAL A 155 16.80 -24.82 -12.90
CA VAL A 155 17.74 -24.99 -11.80
C VAL A 155 17.62 -26.41 -11.28
N GLU A 156 18.74 -27.11 -11.16
CA GLU A 156 18.81 -28.43 -10.55
C GLU A 156 19.55 -28.34 -9.21
N PRO A 157 18.84 -28.50 -8.07
CA PRO A 157 19.47 -28.48 -6.76
C PRO A 157 20.41 -29.67 -6.56
N GLU A 158 21.44 -29.46 -5.74
CA GLU A 158 22.33 -30.54 -5.31
C GLU A 158 21.55 -31.62 -4.55
N GLY A 159 21.72 -32.88 -4.92
CA GLY A 159 20.95 -34.00 -4.36
C GLY A 159 19.53 -34.16 -4.92
N GLY A 160 19.17 -33.35 -5.94
CA GLY A 160 17.94 -33.48 -6.70
C GLY A 160 16.74 -32.72 -6.14
N VAL A 161 15.82 -32.38 -7.03
CA VAL A 161 14.63 -31.55 -6.74
C VAL A 161 13.80 -32.08 -5.57
N LYS A 162 13.58 -33.40 -5.49
CA LYS A 162 12.75 -33.99 -4.43
C LYS A 162 13.35 -33.78 -3.03
N LYS A 163 14.66 -33.99 -2.89
CA LYS A 163 15.37 -33.84 -1.61
C LYS A 163 15.35 -32.37 -1.16
N GLU A 164 15.58 -31.45 -2.08
CA GLU A 164 15.54 -30.02 -1.75
C GLU A 164 14.14 -29.56 -1.35
N VAL A 165 13.08 -30.04 -2.02
CA VAL A 165 11.71 -29.74 -1.58
C VAL A 165 11.44 -30.28 -0.17
N GLN A 166 11.89 -31.50 0.15
CA GLN A 166 11.73 -32.05 1.49
C GLN A 166 12.44 -31.21 2.55
N ARG A 167 13.67 -30.75 2.26
CA ARG A 167 14.41 -29.82 3.13
C ARG A 167 13.67 -28.49 3.31
N LEU A 168 13.10 -27.93 2.24
CA LEU A 168 12.32 -26.68 2.31
C LEU A 168 11.04 -26.85 3.13
N LEU A 169 10.41 -28.02 3.09
CA LEU A 169 9.25 -28.33 3.93
C LEU A 169 9.66 -28.37 5.41
N GLU A 170 10.76 -29.04 5.76
CA GLU A 170 11.29 -29.06 7.12
C GLU A 170 11.62 -27.66 7.62
N LEU A 171 12.27 -26.86 6.78
CA LEU A 171 12.67 -25.50 7.09
C LEU A 171 11.47 -24.62 7.49
N VAL A 172 10.31 -24.82 6.86
CA VAL A 172 9.08 -24.09 7.23
C VAL A 172 8.25 -24.80 8.30
N GLY A 173 8.79 -25.82 8.95
CA GLY A 173 8.16 -26.58 10.03
C GLY A 173 7.09 -27.58 9.56
N LEU A 174 7.25 -28.17 8.38
CA LEU A 174 6.38 -29.22 7.84
C LEU A 174 7.15 -30.54 7.65
N SER A 175 6.46 -31.67 7.81
CA SER A 175 7.07 -32.98 7.57
C SER A 175 7.43 -33.18 6.08
N PRO A 176 8.62 -33.73 5.76
CA PRO A 176 8.99 -34.17 4.40
C PRO A 176 7.99 -35.09 3.71
N GLU A 177 7.24 -35.87 4.49
CA GLU A 177 6.26 -36.84 3.98
C GLU A 177 5.07 -36.15 3.31
N HIS A 178 4.86 -34.87 3.62
CA HIS A 178 3.84 -34.03 2.99
C HIS A 178 4.07 -33.77 1.50
N TYR A 179 5.21 -34.17 0.93
CA TYR A 179 5.57 -33.99 -0.47
C TYR A 179 4.45 -34.44 -1.45
N ASN A 180 3.78 -35.55 -1.18
CA ASN A 180 2.75 -36.11 -2.08
C ASN A 180 1.32 -35.63 -1.76
N ARG A 181 1.14 -34.83 -0.71
CA ARG A 181 -0.18 -34.32 -0.30
C ARG A 181 -0.61 -33.14 -1.17
N TYR A 182 -1.88 -32.79 -1.10
CA TYR A 182 -2.50 -31.68 -1.82
C TYR A 182 -2.84 -30.51 -0.89
N PRO A 183 -2.95 -29.27 -1.40
CA PRO A 183 -3.21 -28.08 -0.59
C PRO A 183 -4.44 -28.18 0.32
N HIS A 184 -5.51 -28.84 -0.13
CA HIS A 184 -6.76 -28.94 0.64
C HIS A 184 -6.62 -29.74 1.94
N GLU A 185 -5.53 -30.50 2.10
CA GLU A 185 -5.27 -31.32 3.29
C GLU A 185 -4.50 -30.58 4.40
N PHE A 186 -4.23 -29.28 4.22
CA PHE A 186 -3.47 -28.44 5.14
C PHE A 186 -4.33 -27.32 5.73
N SER A 187 -4.00 -26.87 6.95
CA SER A 187 -4.57 -25.67 7.55
C SER A 187 -4.13 -24.39 6.83
N GLY A 188 -4.81 -23.27 7.08
CA GLY A 188 -4.43 -21.97 6.49
C GLY A 188 -2.96 -21.60 6.75
N GLY A 189 -2.51 -21.73 8.00
CA GLY A 189 -1.11 -21.46 8.37
C GLY A 189 -0.11 -22.40 7.71
N GLN A 190 -0.44 -23.68 7.56
CA GLN A 190 0.41 -24.64 6.84
C GLN A 190 0.49 -24.30 5.35
N ARG A 191 -0.61 -23.87 4.73
CA ARG A 191 -0.60 -23.39 3.32
C ARG A 191 0.25 -22.13 3.16
N GLN A 192 0.20 -21.22 4.13
CA GLN A 192 1.08 -20.05 4.14
C GLN A 192 2.56 -20.46 4.19
N ARG A 193 2.92 -21.38 5.09
CA ARG A 193 4.27 -21.96 5.18
C ARG A 193 4.70 -22.63 3.87
N ILE A 194 3.81 -23.35 3.19
CA ILE A 194 4.08 -23.91 1.84
C ILE A 194 4.33 -22.79 0.82
N GLY A 195 3.57 -21.70 0.87
CA GLY A 195 3.77 -20.52 0.05
C GLY A 195 5.14 -19.87 0.27
N ILE A 196 5.58 -19.77 1.53
CA ILE A 196 6.92 -19.32 1.92
C ILE A 196 7.98 -20.27 1.36
N ALA A 197 7.86 -21.58 1.59
CA ALA A 197 8.79 -22.58 1.06
C ALA A 197 8.96 -22.49 -0.47
N ARG A 198 7.86 -22.27 -1.19
CA ARG A 198 7.89 -22.05 -2.65
C ARG A 198 8.66 -20.78 -3.01
N ALA A 199 8.43 -19.67 -2.30
CA ALA A 199 9.14 -18.41 -2.55
C ALA A 199 10.65 -18.53 -2.27
N LEU A 200 11.03 -19.34 -1.28
CA LEU A 200 12.43 -19.55 -0.91
C LEU A 200 13.17 -20.57 -1.77
N ALA A 201 12.45 -21.32 -2.61
CA ALA A 201 13.03 -22.44 -3.35
C ALA A 201 14.28 -22.07 -4.16
N LEU A 202 14.31 -20.87 -4.74
CA LEU A 202 15.41 -20.38 -5.57
C LEU A 202 16.45 -19.55 -4.80
N LYS A 203 16.38 -19.53 -3.46
CA LYS A 203 17.25 -18.73 -2.57
C LYS A 203 17.28 -17.24 -2.99
N PRO A 204 16.13 -16.56 -2.96
CA PRO A 204 16.03 -15.17 -3.40
C PRO A 204 16.84 -14.23 -2.52
N LYS A 205 17.23 -13.08 -3.06
CA LYS A 205 17.86 -11.99 -2.30
C LYS A 205 16.81 -11.07 -1.68
N LEU A 206 15.71 -10.86 -2.39
CA LEU A 206 14.58 -10.02 -1.97
C LEU A 206 13.27 -10.83 -1.99
N VAL A 207 12.53 -10.78 -0.89
CA VAL A 207 11.17 -11.32 -0.79
C VAL A 207 10.20 -10.21 -0.42
N VAL A 208 9.21 -9.98 -1.28
CA VAL A 208 8.09 -9.07 -1.00
C VAL A 208 6.92 -9.88 -0.47
N ALA A 209 6.55 -9.67 0.79
CA ALA A 209 5.47 -10.38 1.46
C ALA A 209 4.24 -9.47 1.56
N ASP A 210 3.22 -9.74 0.74
CA ASP A 210 1.98 -8.98 0.71
C ASP A 210 0.98 -9.56 1.70
N GLU A 211 0.85 -8.95 2.88
CA GLU A 211 0.00 -9.39 3.98
C GLU A 211 0.14 -10.89 4.31
N PRO A 212 1.34 -11.37 4.66
CA PRO A 212 1.62 -12.81 4.81
C PRO A 212 0.85 -13.49 5.95
N VAL A 213 0.13 -12.74 6.79
CA VAL A 213 -0.57 -13.25 7.97
C VAL A 213 -2.03 -12.82 8.09
N SER A 214 -2.57 -12.03 7.15
CA SER A 214 -3.89 -11.40 7.32
C SER A 214 -5.06 -12.38 7.38
N ALA A 215 -4.96 -13.54 6.74
CA ALA A 215 -6.00 -14.56 6.72
C ALA A 215 -5.88 -15.61 7.85
N LEU A 216 -5.02 -15.37 8.86
CA LEU A 216 -4.66 -16.36 9.88
C LEU A 216 -5.10 -15.93 11.28
N ASP A 217 -5.39 -16.91 12.15
CA ASP A 217 -5.65 -16.67 13.56
C ASP A 217 -4.42 -16.09 14.27
N VAL A 218 -4.63 -15.23 15.29
CA VAL A 218 -3.55 -14.47 15.97
C VAL A 218 -2.37 -15.34 16.42
N SER A 219 -2.63 -16.54 16.97
CA SER A 219 -1.57 -17.47 17.39
C SER A 219 -0.75 -18.02 16.20
N ILE A 220 -1.39 -18.24 15.05
CA ILE A 220 -0.75 -18.69 13.83
C ILE A 220 0.00 -17.53 13.17
N GLN A 221 -0.51 -16.30 13.24
CA GLN A 221 0.21 -15.10 12.76
C GLN A 221 1.58 -15.01 13.45
N ALA A 222 1.60 -15.09 14.79
CA ALA A 222 2.84 -15.04 15.56
C ALA A 222 3.84 -16.14 15.14
N GLN A 223 3.38 -17.37 14.90
CA GLN A 223 4.25 -18.44 14.44
C GLN A 223 4.84 -18.20 13.04
N VAL A 224 4.07 -17.61 12.12
CA VAL A 224 4.55 -17.30 10.77
C VAL A 224 5.53 -16.13 10.80
N VAL A 225 5.25 -15.12 11.63
CA VAL A 225 6.14 -13.96 11.87
C VAL A 225 7.49 -14.43 12.42
N ASN A 226 7.50 -15.26 13.46
CA ASN A 226 8.73 -15.82 14.03
C ASN A 226 9.49 -16.66 13.00
N LEU A 227 8.79 -17.49 12.22
CA LEU A 227 9.42 -18.25 11.14
C LEU A 227 10.11 -17.32 10.12
N MET A 228 9.49 -16.21 9.75
CA MET A 228 10.10 -15.26 8.81
C MET A 228 11.33 -14.57 9.39
N ASP A 229 11.33 -14.25 10.69
CA ASP A 229 12.50 -13.72 11.41
C ASP A 229 13.64 -14.74 11.44
N ASP A 230 13.36 -15.99 11.82
CA ASP A 230 14.33 -17.09 11.82
C ASP A 230 14.97 -17.27 10.42
N LEU A 231 14.13 -17.26 9.37
CA LEU A 231 14.58 -17.38 7.98
C LEU A 231 15.42 -16.18 7.53
N GLN A 232 15.10 -14.96 7.99
CA GLN A 232 15.90 -13.78 7.72
C GLN A 232 17.32 -13.97 8.25
N GLN A 233 17.43 -14.40 9.50
CA GLN A 233 18.70 -14.57 10.21
C GLN A 233 19.52 -15.73 9.63
N GLU A 234 18.88 -16.87 9.34
CA GLU A 234 19.57 -18.06 8.84
C GLU A 234 20.03 -17.90 7.38
N LEU A 235 19.22 -17.25 6.54
CA LEU A 235 19.46 -17.18 5.09
C LEU A 235 19.93 -15.81 4.59
N GLY A 236 20.00 -14.79 5.47
CA GLY A 236 20.39 -13.43 5.10
C GLY A 236 19.40 -12.76 4.14
N LEU A 237 18.11 -13.07 4.27
CA LEU A 237 17.08 -12.57 3.37
C LEU A 237 16.81 -11.08 3.58
N THR A 238 16.44 -10.40 2.50
CA THR A 238 15.92 -9.03 2.56
C THR A 238 14.42 -9.07 2.36
N TYR A 239 13.66 -8.42 3.23
CA TYR A 239 12.21 -8.42 3.17
C TYR A 239 11.63 -7.03 2.93
N VAL A 240 10.56 -6.99 2.12
CA VAL A 240 9.57 -5.91 2.15
C VAL A 240 8.27 -6.53 2.62
N ILE A 241 7.86 -6.26 3.85
CA ILE A 241 6.64 -6.82 4.46
C ILE A 241 5.54 -5.77 4.41
N ILE A 242 4.49 -6.05 3.64
CA ILE A 242 3.28 -5.24 3.62
C ILE A 242 2.32 -5.79 4.66
N ALA A 243 1.83 -4.93 5.54
CA ALA A 243 0.80 -5.28 6.50
C ALA A 243 -0.20 -4.14 6.70
N HIS A 244 -1.36 -4.48 7.26
CA HIS A 244 -2.33 -3.49 7.74
C HIS A 244 -2.29 -3.34 9.27
N ASP A 245 -1.76 -4.33 10.00
CA ASP A 245 -1.60 -4.29 11.47
C ASP A 245 -0.16 -3.92 11.84
N LEU A 246 -0.01 -2.77 12.50
CA LEU A 246 1.27 -2.30 13.01
C LEU A 246 1.83 -3.24 14.09
N SER A 247 1.00 -3.95 14.84
CA SER A 247 1.45 -4.91 15.87
C SER A 247 2.36 -5.99 15.28
N VAL A 248 2.02 -6.49 14.07
CA VAL A 248 2.82 -7.49 13.35
C VAL A 248 4.16 -6.89 12.91
N VAL A 249 4.12 -5.69 12.33
CA VAL A 249 5.30 -5.05 11.73
C VAL A 249 6.34 -4.65 12.78
N ARG A 250 5.90 -4.31 14.00
CA ARG A 250 6.79 -4.02 15.12
C ARG A 250 7.78 -5.14 15.41
N HIS A 251 7.39 -6.40 15.27
CA HIS A 251 8.25 -7.49 15.73
C HIS A 251 9.30 -7.93 14.71
N VAL A 252 9.15 -7.57 13.43
CA VAL A 252 9.97 -8.12 12.34
C VAL A 252 10.68 -7.08 11.49
N SER A 253 10.36 -5.79 11.65
CA SER A 253 10.89 -4.75 10.76
C SER A 253 11.98 -3.93 11.43
N ASP A 254 13.07 -3.71 10.69
CA ASP A 254 14.13 -2.76 11.06
C ASP A 254 13.63 -1.32 10.89
N ARG A 255 12.97 -1.05 9.75
CA ARG A 255 12.36 0.23 9.42
C ARG A 255 10.93 0.07 8.94
N ILE A 256 10.16 1.14 9.04
CA ILE A 256 8.73 1.14 8.71
C ILE A 256 8.39 2.35 7.85
N ALA A 257 7.85 2.09 6.66
CA ALA A 257 7.23 3.06 5.77
C ALA A 257 5.71 3.10 6.00
N VAL A 258 5.19 4.27 6.35
CA VAL A 258 3.75 4.50 6.50
C VAL A 258 3.20 5.09 5.21
N MET A 259 2.29 4.37 4.55
CA MET A 259 1.65 4.80 3.31
C MET A 259 0.23 5.31 3.54
N TYR A 260 -0.10 6.44 2.93
CA TYR A 260 -1.44 7.00 2.88
C TYR A 260 -1.77 7.46 1.46
N LEU A 261 -2.88 6.94 0.91
CA LEU A 261 -3.33 7.21 -0.46
C LEU A 261 -2.18 7.31 -1.47
N GLY A 262 -1.41 6.23 -1.67
CA GLY A 262 -0.38 6.15 -2.70
C GLY A 262 0.92 6.93 -2.44
N LYS A 263 1.05 7.58 -1.28
CA LYS A 263 2.24 8.32 -0.85
C LYS A 263 2.86 7.69 0.40
N ILE A 264 4.17 7.80 0.57
CA ILE A 264 4.83 7.56 1.87
C ILE A 264 4.76 8.86 2.67
N VAL A 265 4.12 8.81 3.83
CA VAL A 265 3.96 9.98 4.70
C VAL A 265 4.97 10.04 5.83
N GLU A 266 5.53 8.89 6.21
CA GLU A 266 6.58 8.79 7.22
C GLU A 266 7.40 7.52 6.97
N LEU A 267 8.73 7.61 7.13
CA LEU A 267 9.65 6.49 7.05
C LEU A 267 10.67 6.64 8.18
N ALA A 268 10.72 5.67 9.09
CA ALA A 268 11.64 5.71 10.23
C ALA A 268 12.12 4.32 10.62
N ASP A 269 13.15 4.25 11.47
CA ASP A 269 13.39 3.03 12.25
C ASP A 269 12.18 2.72 13.14
N ARG A 270 12.06 1.44 13.47
CA ARG A 270 10.95 0.96 14.28
C ARG A 270 10.82 1.72 15.60
N SER A 271 11.90 1.91 16.36
CA SER A 271 11.81 2.51 17.70
C SER A 271 11.32 3.95 17.62
N SER A 272 11.91 4.76 16.74
CA SER A 272 11.52 6.15 16.52
C SER A 272 10.05 6.29 16.10
N LEU A 273 9.55 5.41 15.22
CA LEU A 273 8.16 5.49 14.75
C LEU A 273 7.14 5.22 15.87
N TYR A 274 7.42 4.29 16.79
CA TYR A 274 6.50 3.96 17.89
C TYR A 274 6.60 4.94 19.06
N GLU A 275 7.80 5.45 19.35
CA GLU A 275 8.02 6.35 20.48
C GLU A 275 7.64 7.79 20.16
N ALA A 276 7.96 8.25 18.95
CA ALA A 276 7.75 9.64 18.54
C ALA A 276 7.29 9.74 17.07
N PRO A 277 6.10 9.19 16.72
CA PRO A 277 5.54 9.37 15.38
C PRO A 277 5.35 10.87 15.09
N MET A 278 5.76 11.31 13.91
CA MET A 278 5.73 12.72 13.52
C MET A 278 4.48 13.08 12.71
N HIS A 279 4.06 12.21 11.79
CA HIS A 279 2.91 12.52 10.95
C HIS A 279 1.60 12.28 11.73
N PRO A 280 0.62 13.21 11.70
CA PRO A 280 -0.67 13.04 12.36
C PRO A 280 -1.38 11.72 12.01
N TYR A 281 -1.33 11.29 10.75
CA TYR A 281 -1.81 9.95 10.35
C TYR A 281 -1.11 8.81 11.08
N THR A 282 0.23 8.81 11.15
CA THR A 282 0.99 7.78 11.87
C THR A 282 0.62 7.79 13.35
N LYS A 283 0.52 8.96 13.98
CA LYS A 283 0.10 9.09 15.38
C LYS A 283 -1.29 8.49 15.61
N ALA A 284 -2.22 8.71 14.68
CA ALA A 284 -3.55 8.10 14.75
C ALA A 284 -3.50 6.57 14.62
N LEU A 285 -2.74 6.03 13.65
CA LEU A 285 -2.55 4.59 13.50
C LEU A 285 -1.94 3.96 14.76
N MET A 286 -0.90 4.57 15.33
CA MET A 286 -0.24 4.09 16.55
C MET A 286 -1.18 4.11 17.76
N SER A 287 -2.06 5.10 17.87
CA SER A 287 -3.04 5.18 18.97
C SER A 287 -4.03 4.01 18.97
N ALA A 288 -4.23 3.34 17.83
CA ALA A 288 -5.10 2.18 17.68
C ALA A 288 -4.43 0.85 18.06
N VAL A 289 -3.09 0.81 18.16
CA VAL A 289 -2.35 -0.42 18.48
C VAL A 289 -2.61 -0.82 19.94
N PRO A 290 -3.08 -2.06 20.20
CA PRO A 290 -3.29 -2.53 21.57
C PRO A 290 -1.97 -2.58 22.36
N VAL A 291 -1.99 -2.13 23.62
CA VAL A 291 -0.86 -2.31 24.53
C VAL A 291 -0.85 -3.76 25.02
N PRO A 292 0.23 -4.56 24.80
CA PRO A 292 0.26 -5.97 25.18
C PRO A 292 0.21 -6.22 26.70
N ASP A 293 0.64 -5.24 27.52
CA ASP A 293 0.67 -5.36 28.97
C ASP A 293 -0.75 -5.37 29.60
N PRO A 294 -1.18 -6.50 30.21
CA PRO A 294 -2.49 -6.62 30.85
C PRO A 294 -2.69 -5.62 31.99
N LYS A 295 -1.62 -5.17 32.66
CA LYS A 295 -1.67 -4.16 33.74
C LYS A 295 -1.95 -2.77 33.20
N ARG A 296 -1.64 -2.52 31.92
CA ARG A 296 -1.89 -1.25 31.21
C ARG A 296 -3.17 -1.27 30.37
N ARG A 297 -3.95 -2.36 30.38
CA ARG A 297 -5.28 -2.41 29.71
C ARG A 297 -6.24 -1.31 30.15
N GLY A 298 -6.08 -0.79 31.38
CA GLY A 298 -6.89 0.30 31.93
C GLY A 298 -6.32 1.71 31.71
N ALA A 299 -5.07 1.83 31.25
CA ALA A 299 -4.53 3.11 30.83
C ALA A 299 -5.23 3.48 29.53
N LYS A 300 -6.17 4.44 29.60
CA LYS A 300 -6.85 4.99 28.43
C LYS A 300 -5.79 5.62 27.52
N SER A 301 -5.19 4.84 26.62
CA SER A 301 -4.58 5.42 25.43
C SER A 301 -5.72 6.16 24.75
N GLU A 302 -5.62 7.49 24.66
CA GLU A 302 -6.58 8.33 23.97
C GLU A 302 -6.57 7.94 22.49
N ARG A 303 -7.37 6.92 22.14
CA ARG A 303 -7.52 6.47 20.76
C ARG A 303 -8.00 7.64 19.92
N ILE A 304 -7.17 8.03 18.95
CA ILE A 304 -7.50 9.09 18.03
C ILE A 304 -8.45 8.50 16.99
N LEU A 305 -9.73 8.79 17.11
CA LEU A 305 -10.73 8.44 16.11
C LEU A 305 -10.68 9.45 14.98
N LEU A 306 -10.13 9.01 13.84
CA LEU A 306 -10.17 9.80 12.62
C LEU A 306 -11.63 9.96 12.16
N LYS A 307 -12.06 11.20 11.92
CA LYS A 307 -13.40 11.52 11.42
C LYS A 307 -13.39 11.47 9.89
N GLY A 308 -14.52 11.05 9.31
CA GLY A 308 -14.71 10.97 7.86
C GLY A 308 -14.10 9.74 7.20
N ASP A 309 -14.60 9.44 6.00
CA ASP A 309 -14.15 8.31 5.19
C ASP A 309 -12.80 8.57 4.52
N VAL A 310 -12.13 7.49 4.12
CA VAL A 310 -10.92 7.58 3.29
C VAL A 310 -11.29 8.18 1.93
N PRO A 311 -10.65 9.28 1.51
CA PRO A 311 -10.91 9.87 0.20
C PRO A 311 -10.66 8.89 -0.95
N SER A 312 -11.38 9.08 -2.05
CA SER A 312 -11.21 8.23 -3.24
C SER A 312 -9.84 8.44 -3.88
N PRO A 313 -9.08 7.37 -4.20
CA PRO A 313 -7.82 7.49 -4.93
C PRO A 313 -7.98 7.91 -6.41
N ILE A 314 -9.23 8.02 -6.90
CA ILE A 314 -9.56 8.55 -8.24
C ILE A 314 -9.39 10.06 -8.28
N ALA A 315 -9.76 10.74 -7.19
CA ALA A 315 -9.69 12.18 -7.03
C ALA A 315 -9.11 12.47 -5.64
N PRO A 316 -7.80 12.22 -5.44
CA PRO A 316 -7.17 12.46 -4.14
C PRO A 316 -7.21 13.95 -3.79
N PRO A 317 -7.27 14.31 -2.49
CA PRO A 317 -7.22 15.70 -2.05
C PRO A 317 -5.96 16.41 -2.56
N SER A 318 -6.07 17.73 -2.80
CA SER A 318 -4.94 18.57 -3.20
C SER A 318 -3.97 18.78 -2.03
N GLY A 319 -2.74 19.20 -2.32
CA GLY A 319 -1.72 19.40 -1.31
C GLY A 319 -1.41 18.13 -0.50
N CYS A 320 -1.52 18.20 0.83
CA CYS A 320 -1.37 17.05 1.72
C CYS A 320 -2.61 16.14 1.63
N ARG A 321 -2.47 14.93 1.10
CA ARG A 321 -3.60 13.99 0.94
C ARG A 321 -4.38 13.71 2.22
N PHE A 322 -3.77 13.89 3.39
CA PHE A 322 -4.38 13.66 4.71
C PHE A 322 -5.09 14.90 5.29
N HIS A 323 -5.03 16.08 4.65
CA HIS A 323 -5.55 17.33 5.22
C HIS A 323 -7.05 17.27 5.55
N THR A 324 -7.84 16.44 4.86
CA THR A 324 -9.29 16.30 5.10
C THR A 324 -9.62 15.58 6.40
N ARG A 325 -8.67 14.84 6.98
CA ARG A 325 -8.81 14.05 8.21
C ARG A 325 -7.82 14.47 9.32
N CYS A 326 -6.95 15.43 9.02
CA CYS A 326 -5.90 15.91 9.92
C CYS A 326 -6.43 17.01 10.85
N TRP A 327 -6.23 16.86 12.17
CA TRP A 327 -6.59 17.89 13.15
C TRP A 327 -5.65 19.10 13.16
N LYS A 328 -4.48 19.00 12.51
CA LYS A 328 -3.51 20.10 12.30
C LYS A 328 -3.56 20.68 10.89
N ALA A 329 -4.61 20.40 10.12
CA ALA A 329 -4.73 20.94 8.77
C ALA A 329 -4.80 22.48 8.78
N THR A 330 -4.05 23.10 7.88
CA THR A 330 -4.01 24.55 7.65
C THR A 330 -4.16 24.83 6.15
N GLN A 331 -4.09 26.09 5.73
CA GLN A 331 -4.26 26.46 4.31
C GLN A 331 -3.13 25.95 3.40
N ILE A 332 -1.90 25.87 3.89
CA ILE A 332 -0.81 25.26 3.11
C ILE A 332 -1.04 23.77 2.88
N CYS A 333 -1.69 23.07 3.83
CA CYS A 333 -2.02 21.65 3.67
C CYS A 333 -3.02 21.38 2.54
N THR A 334 -3.85 22.35 2.15
CA THR A 334 -4.82 22.18 1.04
C THR A 334 -4.20 22.50 -0.32
N THR A 335 -3.16 23.33 -0.36
CA THR A 335 -2.61 23.91 -1.60
C THR A 335 -1.24 23.34 -1.99
N ALA A 336 -0.41 22.95 -1.03
CA ALA A 336 0.95 22.49 -1.26
C ALA A 336 1.16 21.06 -0.74
N GLU A 337 1.76 20.21 -1.57
CA GLU A 337 2.11 18.84 -1.19
C GLU A 337 3.38 18.84 -0.33
N PRO A 338 3.36 18.30 0.89
CA PRO A 338 4.56 18.23 1.72
C PRO A 338 5.56 17.23 1.12
N GLN A 339 6.84 17.61 1.08
CA GLN A 339 7.92 16.73 0.63
C GLN A 339 8.33 15.77 1.74
N LEU A 340 8.70 14.54 1.40
CA LEU A 340 9.25 13.58 2.36
C LEU A 340 10.69 14.00 2.70
N VAL A 341 10.87 14.62 3.87
CA VAL A 341 12.16 15.17 4.32
C VAL A 341 12.60 14.53 5.61
N GLU A 342 13.92 14.37 5.77
CA GLU A 342 14.52 13.90 7.01
C GLU A 342 14.54 15.03 8.04
N LEU A 343 13.70 14.94 9.07
CA LEU A 343 13.64 15.94 10.14
C LEU A 343 14.46 15.53 11.36
N ARG A 344 14.65 14.23 11.57
CA ARG A 344 15.59 13.68 12.54
C ARG A 344 16.42 12.59 11.88
N PRO A 345 17.64 12.30 12.37
CA PRO A 345 18.47 11.23 11.83
C PRO A 345 17.68 9.92 11.72
N GLY A 346 17.55 9.40 10.50
CA GLY A 346 16.82 8.16 10.21
C GLY A 346 15.29 8.25 10.20
N GLN A 347 14.70 9.43 10.39
CA GLN A 347 13.24 9.65 10.39
C GLN A 347 12.84 10.74 9.39
N GLN A 348 12.18 10.30 8.32
CA GLN A 348 11.64 11.13 7.25
C GLN A 348 10.13 11.29 7.40
N VAL A 349 9.61 12.49 7.17
CA VAL A 349 8.18 12.79 7.24
C VAL A 349 7.76 13.77 6.17
N ALA A 350 6.59 13.53 5.57
CA ALA A 350 5.93 14.44 4.63
C ALA A 350 4.80 15.19 5.34
N CYS A 351 5.15 16.20 6.15
CA CYS A 351 4.17 17.00 6.89
C CYS A 351 4.62 18.46 7.03
N HIS A 352 3.70 19.40 6.78
CA HIS A 352 3.95 20.82 7.08
C HIS A 352 4.00 21.07 8.60
N HIS A 353 3.18 20.35 9.37
CA HIS A 353 3.03 20.56 10.83
C HIS A 353 3.25 19.26 11.64
N PRO A 354 4.47 18.72 11.71
CA PRO A 354 4.77 17.48 12.46
C PRO A 354 4.42 17.59 13.95
N GLU A 355 4.07 16.48 14.60
CA GLU A 355 3.59 16.43 16.01
C GLU A 355 4.70 16.69 17.04
N ASN A 356 5.90 16.14 16.81
CA ASN A 356 7.00 16.17 17.77
C ASN A 356 8.23 16.90 17.21
N PHE A 357 8.04 17.82 16.26
CA PHE A 357 9.12 18.56 15.64
C PHE A 357 8.68 20.00 15.36
N THR A 358 9.63 20.89 15.08
CA THR A 358 9.30 22.28 14.74
C THR A 358 8.44 22.33 13.48
N ASP A 359 7.52 23.28 13.50
CA ASP A 359 6.63 23.54 12.38
C ASP A 359 7.44 23.91 11.12
N GLN A 360 7.12 23.30 9.98
CA GLN A 360 7.76 23.61 8.70
C GLN A 360 7.08 24.81 8.03
N ALA A 361 5.85 25.16 8.45
CA ALA A 361 5.09 26.30 7.98
C ALA A 361 4.51 27.12 9.16
N PRO A 362 5.35 27.70 10.04
CA PRO A 362 4.90 28.34 11.27
C PRO A 362 3.97 29.54 11.04
N GLN A 363 4.11 30.23 9.90
CA GLN A 363 3.30 31.42 9.58
C GLN A 363 1.82 31.09 9.44
N ASP A 364 1.49 29.94 8.84
CA ASP A 364 0.09 29.50 8.68
C ASP A 364 -0.55 29.12 10.02
N THR A 365 0.21 28.48 10.91
CA THR A 365 -0.28 28.11 12.24
C THR A 365 -0.59 29.34 13.09
N VAL A 366 0.21 30.40 12.98
CA VAL A 366 -0.06 31.69 13.65
C VAL A 366 -1.33 32.34 13.09
N LEU A 367 -1.50 32.37 11.77
CA LEU A 367 -2.72 32.90 11.14
C LEU A 367 -3.96 32.14 11.56
N LEU A 368 -3.88 30.81 11.64
CA LEU A 368 -5.00 29.97 12.05
C LEU A 368 -5.37 30.15 13.52
N THR A 369 -4.36 30.30 14.38
CA THR A 369 -4.55 30.60 15.81
C THR A 369 -5.20 31.97 15.99
N ALA A 370 -4.67 32.99 15.33
CA ALA A 370 -5.23 34.34 15.36
C ALA A 370 -6.67 34.38 14.80
N ALA A 371 -6.97 33.62 13.75
CA ALA A 371 -8.32 33.51 13.21
C ALA A 371 -9.29 32.80 14.17
N LYS A 372 -8.84 31.77 14.89
CA LYS A 372 -9.65 31.10 15.93
C LYS A 372 -9.90 32.02 17.12
N GLU A 373 -8.87 32.69 17.61
CA GLU A 373 -8.99 33.68 18.70
C GLU A 373 -9.92 34.83 18.29
N ALA A 374 -9.81 35.33 17.07
CA ALA A 374 -10.73 36.32 16.53
C ALA A 374 -12.17 35.77 16.46
N GLY A 375 -12.37 34.54 15.99
CA GLY A 375 -13.68 33.89 15.93
C GLY A 375 -14.33 33.66 17.29
N GLU A 376 -13.55 33.35 18.34
CA GLU A 376 -14.03 33.21 19.71
C GLU A 376 -14.38 34.57 20.37
N LEU A 377 -13.76 35.66 19.90
CA LEU A 377 -13.99 37.02 20.38
C LEU A 377 -15.15 37.74 19.66
N VAL A 378 -15.61 37.22 18.52
CA VAL A 378 -16.75 37.74 17.78
C VAL A 378 -18.02 37.10 18.34
N GLY A 379 -18.87 37.90 19.02
CA GLY A 379 -20.11 37.39 19.62
C GLY A 379 -21.07 36.80 18.59
N GLU A 380 -21.89 35.81 18.99
CA GLU A 380 -22.82 35.05 18.12
C GLU A 380 -23.63 35.95 17.17
N ALA A 381 -24.06 37.14 17.63
CA ALA A 381 -24.82 38.09 16.82
C ALA A 381 -24.06 38.63 15.59
N VAL A 382 -22.73 38.81 15.68
CA VAL A 382 -21.90 39.31 14.58
C VAL A 382 -21.58 38.19 13.58
N LEU A 383 -21.52 36.94 14.05
CA LEU A 383 -21.39 35.77 13.19
C LEU A 383 -22.68 35.49 12.41
N GLU A 384 -23.85 35.67 13.03
CA GLU A 384 -25.15 35.59 12.36
C GLU A 384 -25.29 36.68 11.28
N GLU A 385 -24.95 37.93 11.60
CA GLU A 385 -25.00 39.06 10.64
C GLU A 385 -24.01 38.86 9.48
N SER A 386 -22.80 38.33 9.75
CA SER A 386 -21.84 37.96 8.69
C SER A 386 -22.32 36.77 7.84
N ALA A 387 -22.99 35.79 8.44
CA ALA A 387 -23.54 34.64 7.71
C ALA A 387 -24.71 35.06 6.81
N GLU A 388 -25.58 35.95 7.28
CA GLU A 388 -26.66 36.56 6.49
C GLU A 388 -26.09 37.40 5.34
N THR A 389 -25.07 38.20 5.61
CA THR A 389 -24.39 39.01 4.58
C THR A 389 -23.71 38.13 3.53
N SER A 390 -23.05 37.04 3.95
CA SER A 390 -22.40 36.09 3.05
C SER A 390 -23.42 35.31 2.22
N ALA A 391 -24.57 34.95 2.80
CA ALA A 391 -25.67 34.31 2.09
C ALA A 391 -26.34 35.26 1.09
N ALA A 392 -26.48 36.54 1.42
CA ALA A 392 -26.99 37.56 0.52
C ALA A 392 -26.05 37.77 -0.68
N VAL A 393 -24.73 37.85 -0.44
CA VAL A 393 -23.73 37.98 -1.51
C VAL A 393 -23.71 36.73 -2.39
N ALA A 394 -23.78 35.53 -1.80
CA ALA A 394 -23.85 34.28 -2.56
C ALA A 394 -25.13 34.18 -3.42
N ALA A 395 -26.27 34.65 -2.90
CA ALA A 395 -27.53 34.71 -3.66
C ALA A 395 -27.45 35.74 -4.81
N GLU A 396 -26.77 36.86 -4.59
CA GLU A 396 -26.55 37.89 -5.62
C GLU A 396 -25.66 37.36 -6.74
N VAL A 397 -24.56 36.65 -6.40
CA VAL A 397 -23.67 35.99 -7.37
C VAL A 397 -24.41 34.91 -8.17
N ALA A 398 -25.23 34.08 -7.51
CA ALA A 398 -26.04 33.06 -8.19
C ALA A 398 -27.09 33.68 -9.14
N ALA A 399 -27.72 34.80 -8.75
CA ALA A 399 -28.64 35.54 -9.62
C ALA A 399 -27.93 36.19 -10.82
N THR A 400 -26.63 36.51 -10.67
CA THR A 400 -25.81 37.02 -11.78
C THR A 400 -25.42 35.91 -12.76
N GLU A 401 -25.21 34.67 -12.27
CA GLU A 401 -24.93 33.50 -13.11
C GLU A 401 -26.17 33.06 -13.91
N GLU A 402 -27.37 33.05 -13.31
CA GLU A 402 -28.63 32.72 -14.02
C GLU A 402 -28.97 33.73 -15.13
N THR A 403 -28.66 35.02 -14.93
CA THR A 403 -28.88 36.05 -15.96
C THR A 403 -27.89 35.95 -17.12
N THR A 404 -26.67 35.47 -16.88
CA THR A 404 -25.73 35.16 -17.97
C THR A 404 -26.09 33.91 -18.76
N GLU A 405 -26.73 32.91 -18.13
CA GLU A 405 -27.17 31.69 -18.82
C GLU A 405 -28.43 31.93 -19.68
N ALA A 406 -29.34 32.80 -19.23
CA ALA A 406 -30.53 33.20 -20.00
C ALA A 406 -30.19 34.05 -21.25
N ALA A 407 -29.19 34.93 -21.16
CA ALA A 407 -28.74 35.74 -22.30
C ALA A 407 -28.09 34.89 -23.41
N ALA A 408 -27.43 33.78 -23.07
CA ALA A 408 -26.82 32.86 -24.03
C ALA A 408 -27.86 32.03 -24.81
N THR A 409 -29.05 31.81 -24.24
CA THR A 409 -30.14 31.10 -24.94
C THR A 409 -30.89 31.96 -25.95
N GLU A 410 -31.01 33.27 -25.75
CA GLU A 410 -31.70 34.18 -26.69
C GLU A 410 -30.89 34.44 -27.97
N GLU A 411 -29.56 34.49 -27.90
CA GLU A 411 -28.69 34.74 -29.07
C GLU A 411 -28.65 33.56 -30.06
N SER A 412 -29.10 32.37 -29.64
CA SER A 412 -29.15 31.16 -30.50
C SER A 412 -30.44 31.01 -31.31
N ALA A 413 -31.47 31.83 -31.05
CA ALA A 413 -32.79 31.70 -31.68
C ALA A 413 -33.01 32.61 -32.90
N GLU A 414 -32.15 33.62 -33.15
CA GLU A 414 -32.33 34.59 -34.25
C GLU A 414 -31.55 34.27 -35.55
N ALA A 415 -30.81 33.15 -35.62
CA ALA A 415 -29.90 32.89 -36.75
C ALA A 415 -30.47 32.04 -37.91
N GLU A 416 -31.74 31.60 -37.88
CA GLU A 416 -32.24 30.65 -38.90
C GLU A 416 -33.58 31.06 -39.53
N ALA A 417 -33.60 32.11 -40.36
CA ALA A 417 -34.71 32.36 -41.29
C ALA A 417 -34.35 33.33 -42.46
N VAL A 418 -33.72 32.86 -43.54
CA VAL A 418 -33.93 33.35 -44.93
C VAL A 418 -33.63 32.23 -45.95
N ALA A 419 -34.60 31.95 -46.84
CA ALA A 419 -34.68 30.87 -47.87
C ALA A 419 -34.04 31.30 -49.24
N PRO A 420 -34.13 30.61 -50.44
CA PRO A 420 -35.33 29.90 -50.98
C PRO A 420 -35.17 28.62 -51.88
N GLU A 421 -36.30 27.90 -51.98
CA GLU A 421 -36.96 27.13 -53.08
C GLU A 421 -36.21 26.22 -54.10
N THR A 422 -36.70 24.96 -54.26
CA THR A 422 -37.29 24.40 -55.53
C THR A 422 -37.85 22.96 -55.42
N GLU A 423 -39.11 22.80 -55.87
CA GLU A 423 -39.89 21.71 -56.53
C GLU A 423 -39.79 20.17 -56.25
N ALA A 424 -40.97 19.61 -55.87
CA ALA A 424 -41.76 18.47 -56.42
C ALA A 424 -41.28 16.97 -56.43
N VAL A 425 -41.80 16.17 -55.46
CA VAL A 425 -42.65 14.91 -55.47
C VAL A 425 -42.70 13.99 -56.74
N PRO A 426 -42.95 12.63 -56.72
CA PRO A 426 -43.33 11.67 -55.64
C PRO A 426 -42.62 10.27 -55.56
N GLU A 427 -43.01 9.58 -54.48
CA GLU A 427 -43.06 8.16 -54.07
C GLU A 427 -43.02 7.00 -55.10
N ALA A 428 -42.47 5.87 -54.64
CA ALA A 428 -42.95 4.52 -54.97
C ALA A 428 -42.73 3.55 -53.78
N GLU A 429 -43.81 2.89 -53.36
CA GLU A 429 -43.89 1.80 -52.38
C GLU A 429 -43.22 0.49 -52.86
N VAL A 430 -42.85 -0.39 -51.92
CA VAL A 430 -43.41 -1.76 -51.73
C VAL A 430 -42.40 -2.61 -50.91
N ALA A 431 -42.76 -2.84 -49.63
CA ALA A 431 -42.99 -4.11 -48.94
C ALA A 431 -42.02 -5.35 -49.03
N PRO A 432 -42.09 -6.31 -48.08
CA PRO A 432 -40.94 -6.91 -47.39
C PRO A 432 -40.85 -8.46 -47.54
N GLU A 433 -40.30 -9.16 -46.53
CA GLU A 433 -40.12 -10.63 -46.33
C GLU A 433 -38.75 -11.18 -46.79
N GLU A 434 -38.08 -12.14 -46.14
CA GLU A 434 -38.26 -12.92 -44.90
C GLU A 434 -36.88 -13.61 -44.65
N ALA A 435 -36.63 -14.06 -43.42
CA ALA A 435 -35.50 -14.92 -43.07
C ALA A 435 -35.65 -16.35 -43.63
N PRO A 436 -34.59 -17.18 -43.64
CA PRO A 436 -34.60 -18.27 -42.66
C PRO A 436 -33.24 -18.82 -42.15
N THR A 437 -33.27 -19.20 -40.87
CA THR A 437 -32.79 -20.41 -40.14
C THR A 437 -31.41 -21.09 -40.37
N ASP A 438 -30.84 -21.43 -39.20
CA ASP A 438 -29.86 -22.45 -38.77
C ASP A 438 -29.60 -23.70 -39.64
N GLY A 439 -28.36 -24.22 -39.52
CA GLY A 439 -28.03 -25.63 -39.81
C GLY A 439 -26.54 -25.99 -39.85
N GLN A 440 -26.04 -26.54 -38.73
CA GLN A 440 -25.01 -27.61 -38.54
C GLN A 440 -23.80 -27.84 -39.50
N ASP A 441 -22.61 -27.85 -38.88
CA ASP A 441 -21.36 -28.68 -38.99
C ASP A 441 -21.24 -29.81 -40.07
N PRO A 442 -20.05 -30.42 -40.40
CA PRO A 442 -18.67 -30.21 -39.92
C PRO A 442 -17.51 -30.38 -40.99
N THR A 443 -16.26 -30.34 -40.53
CA THR A 443 -15.00 -30.94 -41.07
C THR A 443 -14.18 -30.32 -42.23
N ALA A 444 -12.85 -30.36 -41.98
CA ALA A 444 -11.71 -30.57 -42.89
C ALA A 444 -11.13 -29.39 -43.71
N LYS A 445 -10.04 -28.81 -43.22
CA LYS A 445 -8.69 -28.98 -43.80
C LYS A 445 -7.59 -28.50 -42.85
#